data_AF-A0A2V5SR32-F1
#
_entry.id   AF-A0A2V5SR32-F1
#
_cell.length_a   1.000
_cell.length_b   1.000
_cell.length_c   1.000
_cell.angle_alpha   90.00
_cell.angle_beta   90.00
_cell.angle_gamma   90.00
#
_symmetry.space_group_name_H-M   'P 1'
#
loop_
_entity.id
_entity.type
_entity.pdbx_description
1 polymer ?
#
loop_
_entity_poly.entity_id
_entity_poly.type
_entity_poly.pdbx_seq_one_letter_code
_entity_poly.pdbx_strand_id
1 'polypeptide(L)'
;MITAANNPKNYGEDRQTQHAQSDSASPCPFSTADGSPEISPGWLKNGGHQFSLKRCSVEAIDQLNALTVQRLNVISISDLPALNASFNLVSTIFISMGWYFIRHGAWRRHMTCMIVAVLSSICFLVGYIIYHAQVGEKSSGYTGWIAVVYFPILASHVLLAFVTLPLVILTLIQVFRRRWDRHMRIARWTIPIWLYVSVTGVLVYLMLYKWFPPRT
;
A
#
# COMPACT_ATOMS: atom_id res chain seq x y z
N MET A 1 -39.61 18.94 52.99
CA MET A 1 -40.09 18.22 51.79
C MET A 1 -38.86 17.60 51.15
N ILE A 2 -38.38 16.40 51.53
CA ILE A 2 -38.86 15.01 51.23
C ILE A 2 -39.33 14.92 49.75
N THR A 3 -38.77 14.13 48.81
CA THR A 3 -38.46 12.68 48.77
C THR A 3 -37.64 12.40 47.48
N ALA A 4 -36.45 11.78 47.52
CA ALA A 4 -36.09 10.37 47.18
C ALA A 4 -36.19 9.98 45.67
N ALA A 5 -35.48 9.00 45.08
CA ALA A 5 -34.51 8.00 45.53
C ALA A 5 -33.84 7.30 44.31
N ASN A 6 -32.58 6.87 44.48
CA ASN A 6 -31.95 5.57 44.13
C ASN A 6 -32.21 4.83 42.79
N ASN A 7 -31.15 4.73 41.96
CA ASN A 7 -30.23 3.58 41.69
C ASN A 7 -30.77 2.14 41.39
N PRO A 8 -29.93 1.20 40.89
CA PRO A 8 -30.07 0.45 39.63
C PRO A 8 -30.47 -1.03 39.87
N LYS A 9 -30.60 -1.92 38.88
CA LYS A 9 -30.23 -3.36 38.99
C LYS A 9 -30.03 -4.04 37.62
N ASN A 10 -28.97 -4.83 37.60
CA ASN A 10 -28.47 -5.81 36.64
C ASN A 10 -29.05 -7.20 36.98
N TYR A 11 -29.32 -8.07 36.00
CA TYR A 11 -29.52 -9.56 36.09
C TYR A 11 -29.86 -10.04 34.66
N GLY A 12 -29.42 -11.15 34.07
CA GLY A 12 -28.54 -12.30 34.33
C GLY A 12 -28.55 -13.08 32.98
N GLU A 13 -27.42 -13.51 32.43
CA GLU A 13 -26.90 -14.88 32.51
C GLU A 13 -27.97 -15.99 32.33
N ASP A 14 -27.92 -16.75 31.23
CA ASP A 14 -28.13 -18.20 31.27
C ASP A 14 -27.69 -18.93 29.98
N ARG A 15 -27.17 -20.13 30.22
CA ARG A 15 -26.35 -21.01 29.39
C ARG A 15 -27.19 -22.22 28.95
N GLN A 16 -26.80 -22.85 27.84
CA GLN A 16 -27.11 -24.24 27.44
C GLN A 16 -28.55 -24.59 27.01
N THR A 17 -28.68 -25.09 25.78
CA THR A 17 -29.22 -26.44 25.53
C THR A 17 -28.82 -26.94 24.14
N GLN A 18 -28.01 -28.00 24.14
CA GLN A 18 -27.84 -28.96 23.05
C GLN A 18 -29.12 -29.79 22.88
N HIS A 19 -29.15 -30.62 21.81
CA HIS A 19 -30.17 -31.59 21.35
C HIS A 19 -30.86 -31.12 20.06
N ALA A 20 -31.00 -31.89 18.98
CA ALA A 20 -30.80 -33.31 18.78
C ALA A 20 -30.46 -33.61 17.32
N GLN A 21 -29.66 -34.64 17.14
CA GLN A 21 -29.42 -35.38 15.91
C GLN A 21 -30.39 -36.56 15.89
N SER A 22 -31.09 -36.80 14.78
CA SER A 22 -31.80 -38.05 14.55
C SER A 22 -31.84 -38.37 13.06
N ASP A 23 -31.01 -39.34 12.68
CA ASP A 23 -31.06 -40.09 11.45
C ASP A 23 -32.35 -40.92 11.36
N SER A 24 -32.96 -41.01 10.18
CA SER A 24 -33.88 -42.11 9.84
C SER A 24 -33.94 -42.36 8.33
N ALA A 25 -33.27 -43.43 7.91
CA ALA A 25 -33.71 -44.50 7.00
C ALA A 25 -34.36 -44.18 5.63
N SER A 26 -33.71 -44.67 4.57
CA SER A 26 -34.30 -45.08 3.26
C SER A 26 -35.08 -46.42 3.41
N PRO A 27 -35.63 -47.11 2.36
CA PRO A 27 -35.72 -46.83 0.90
C PRO A 27 -37.06 -47.28 0.20
N CYS A 28 -37.07 -47.17 -1.15
CA CYS A 28 -37.82 -47.95 -2.17
C CYS A 28 -39.08 -47.30 -2.82
N PRO A 29 -39.53 -47.78 -4.00
CA PRO A 29 -38.86 -47.72 -5.31
C PRO A 29 -39.83 -47.21 -6.41
N PHE A 30 -39.36 -46.58 -7.48
CA PHE A 30 -40.17 -46.47 -8.69
C PHE A 30 -39.31 -46.55 -9.94
N SER A 31 -39.43 -47.70 -10.60
CA SER A 31 -38.91 -48.00 -11.92
C SER A 31 -40.03 -47.77 -12.93
N THR A 32 -39.81 -46.89 -13.88
CA THR A 32 -40.42 -46.98 -15.21
C THR A 32 -39.33 -46.73 -16.24
N ALA A 33 -39.07 -47.77 -17.03
CA ALA A 33 -38.33 -47.70 -18.27
C ALA A 33 -39.07 -46.81 -19.27
N ASP A 34 -38.34 -45.98 -20.02
CA ASP A 34 -38.63 -45.87 -21.45
C ASP A 34 -37.37 -45.45 -22.21
N GLY A 35 -37.19 -46.05 -23.38
CA GLY A 35 -36.03 -45.88 -24.23
C GLY A 35 -36.04 -44.56 -24.99
N SER A 36 -34.88 -43.91 -25.06
CA SER A 36 -34.57 -42.93 -26.09
C SER A 36 -33.05 -42.93 -26.30
N PRO A 37 -32.54 -43.04 -27.54
CA PRO A 37 -31.12 -42.91 -27.81
C PRO A 37 -30.76 -41.42 -27.72
N GLU A 38 -30.19 -41.01 -26.58
CA GLU A 38 -29.70 -39.64 -26.43
C GLU A 38 -28.45 -39.47 -27.29
N ILE A 39 -28.65 -38.81 -28.44
CA ILE A 39 -27.60 -38.38 -29.35
C ILE A 39 -26.77 -37.34 -28.59
N SER A 40 -25.68 -37.76 -27.96
CA SER A 40 -24.70 -36.86 -27.37
C SER A 40 -23.98 -36.09 -28.48
N PRO A 41 -24.12 -34.76 -28.60
CA PRO A 41 -23.27 -34.00 -29.51
C PRO A 41 -21.85 -34.01 -28.96
N GLY A 42 -20.94 -34.71 -29.66
CA GLY A 42 -19.49 -34.78 -29.37
C GLY A 42 -18.73 -33.44 -29.43
N TRP A 43 -19.44 -32.31 -29.44
CA TRP A 43 -18.89 -30.96 -29.54
C TRP A 43 -18.67 -30.27 -28.17
N LEU A 44 -19.15 -30.86 -27.06
CA LEU A 44 -18.98 -30.32 -25.70
C LEU A 44 -17.61 -30.61 -25.05
N LYS A 45 -16.67 -31.27 -25.75
CA LYS A 45 -15.34 -31.61 -25.18
C LYS A 45 -14.25 -30.56 -25.39
N ASN A 46 -14.46 -29.55 -26.24
CA ASN A 46 -13.43 -28.55 -26.56
C ASN A 46 -13.50 -27.23 -25.77
N GLY A 47 -14.57 -26.99 -24.99
CA GLY A 47 -14.70 -25.80 -24.15
C GLY A 47 -13.99 -25.88 -22.79
N GLY A 48 -13.71 -27.09 -22.31
CA GLY A 48 -13.07 -27.32 -21.00
C GLY A 48 -11.59 -26.96 -20.97
N HIS A 49 -10.86 -27.13 -22.08
CA HIS A 49 -9.41 -26.91 -22.12
C HIS A 49 -9.06 -25.41 -22.06
N GLN A 50 -9.76 -24.57 -22.82
CA GLN A 50 -9.59 -23.12 -22.79
C GLN A 50 -10.02 -22.52 -21.44
N PHE A 51 -11.12 -23.01 -20.87
CA PHE A 51 -11.63 -22.51 -19.59
C PHE A 51 -10.78 -22.96 -18.41
N SER A 52 -10.25 -24.19 -18.44
CA SER A 52 -9.32 -24.71 -17.43
C SER A 52 -7.98 -23.98 -17.46
N LEU A 53 -7.44 -23.67 -18.64
CA LEU A 53 -6.20 -22.88 -18.76
C LEU A 53 -6.37 -21.44 -18.25
N LYS A 54 -7.52 -20.80 -18.51
CA LYS A 54 -7.83 -19.49 -17.93
C LYS A 54 -7.99 -19.54 -16.42
N ARG A 55 -8.66 -20.57 -15.89
CA ARG A 55 -8.86 -20.76 -14.44
C ARG A 55 -7.53 -21.02 -13.71
N CYS A 56 -6.67 -21.87 -14.28
CA CYS A 56 -5.33 -22.14 -13.75
C CYS A 56 -4.44 -20.88 -13.76
N SER A 57 -4.58 -20.02 -14.76
CA SER A 57 -3.86 -18.74 -14.80
C SER A 57 -4.35 -17.76 -13.73
N VAL A 58 -5.66 -17.71 -13.46
CA VAL A 58 -6.23 -16.84 -12.42
C VAL A 58 -5.89 -17.35 -11.02
N GLU A 59 -5.98 -18.66 -10.80
CA GLU A 59 -5.58 -19.29 -9.53
C GLU A 59 -4.07 -19.13 -9.26
N ALA A 60 -3.23 -19.20 -10.30
CA ALA A 60 -1.80 -18.91 -10.19
C ALA A 60 -1.52 -17.44 -9.85
N ILE A 61 -2.30 -16.51 -10.41
CA ILE A 61 -2.23 -15.08 -10.07
C ILE A 61 -2.67 -14.86 -8.61
N ASP A 62 -3.74 -15.51 -8.16
CA ASP A 62 -4.21 -15.41 -6.77
C ASP A 62 -3.24 -16.05 -5.78
N GLN A 63 -2.59 -17.15 -6.16
CA GLN A 63 -1.50 -17.77 -5.39
C GLN A 63 -0.28 -16.84 -5.34
N LEU A 64 0.11 -16.23 -6.46
CA LEU A 64 1.16 -15.22 -6.50
C LEU A 64 0.82 -13.99 -5.67
N ASN A 65 -0.44 -13.54 -5.69
CA ASN A 65 -0.92 -12.44 -4.86
C ASN A 65 -0.89 -12.81 -3.38
N ALA A 66 -1.38 -13.99 -3.00
CA ALA A 66 -1.35 -14.49 -1.63
C ALA A 66 0.08 -14.66 -1.11
N LEU A 67 0.99 -15.21 -1.94
CA LEU A 67 2.41 -15.33 -1.62
C LEU A 67 3.10 -13.97 -1.52
N THR A 68 2.71 -13.00 -2.35
CA THR A 68 3.22 -11.63 -2.28
C THR A 68 2.73 -10.92 -1.02
N VAL A 69 1.45 -11.05 -0.68
CA VAL A 69 0.84 -10.52 0.55
C VAL A 69 1.46 -11.16 1.80
N GLN A 70 1.73 -12.46 1.77
CA GLN A 70 2.39 -13.18 2.86
C GLN A 70 3.88 -12.82 2.98
N ARG A 71 4.58 -12.54 1.87
CA ARG A 71 5.95 -11.99 1.86
C ARG A 71 6.01 -10.57 2.41
N LEU A 72 5.00 -9.74 2.15
CA LEU A 72 4.86 -8.41 2.75
C LEU A 72 4.61 -8.49 4.26
N ASN A 73 3.97 -9.56 4.74
CA ASN A 73 3.72 -9.84 6.16
C ASN A 73 4.99 -10.21 6.96
N VAL A 74 6.15 -10.34 6.31
CA VAL A 74 7.46 -10.59 6.96
C VAL A 74 8.13 -9.27 7.39
N ILE A 75 7.67 -8.12 6.89
CA ILE A 75 8.20 -6.82 7.31
C ILE A 75 7.47 -6.44 8.61
N SER A 76 8.15 -6.56 9.74
CA SER A 76 7.61 -6.07 11.02
C SER A 76 7.31 -4.58 10.92
N ILE A 77 6.21 -4.14 11.54
CA ILE A 77 5.76 -2.74 11.57
C ILE A 77 6.86 -1.78 12.02
N SER A 78 7.77 -2.27 12.87
CA SER A 78 8.95 -1.56 13.37
C SER A 78 10.01 -1.26 12.32
N ASP A 79 10.10 -2.06 11.24
CA ASP A 79 11.08 -1.90 10.17
C ASP A 79 10.57 -1.02 9.01
N LEU A 80 9.25 -0.80 8.94
CA LEU A 80 8.63 0.03 7.90
C LEU A 80 9.23 1.45 7.82
N PRO A 81 9.48 2.16 8.93
CA PRO A 81 10.11 3.48 8.89
C PRO A 81 11.53 3.47 8.31
N ALA A 82 12.32 2.44 8.60
CA ALA A 82 13.68 2.29 8.06
C ALA A 82 13.65 2.01 6.55
N LEU A 83 12.69 1.18 6.11
CA LEU A 83 12.44 0.92 4.70
C LEU A 83 11.98 2.18 3.95
N ASN A 84 11.06 2.94 4.54
CA ASN A 84 10.56 4.20 3.98
C ASN A 84 11.67 5.26 3.87
N ALA A 85 12.58 5.32 4.85
CA ALA A 85 13.74 6.19 4.80
C ALA A 85 14.73 5.78 3.70
N SER A 86 14.96 4.47 3.52
CA SER A 86 15.85 3.97 2.47
C SER A 86 15.29 4.27 1.08
N PHE A 87 13.98 4.15 0.85
CA PHE A 87 13.35 4.55 -0.41
C PHE A 87 13.48 6.05 -0.70
N ASN A 88 13.38 6.92 0.31
CA ASN A 88 13.65 8.35 0.14
C ASN A 88 15.12 8.64 -0.15
N LEU A 89 16.03 7.92 0.49
CA LEU A 89 17.46 8.05 0.24
C LEU A 89 17.82 7.63 -1.18
N VAL A 90 17.29 6.49 -1.64
CA VAL A 90 17.41 6.04 -3.02
C VAL A 90 16.85 7.10 -3.97
N SER A 91 15.64 7.59 -3.72
CA SER A 91 15.04 8.67 -4.53
C SER A 91 15.93 9.92 -4.59
N THR A 92 16.45 10.37 -3.44
CA THR A 92 17.35 11.52 -3.34
C THR A 92 18.61 11.35 -4.20
N ILE A 93 19.24 10.18 -4.15
CA ILE A 93 20.45 9.86 -4.92
C ILE A 93 20.12 9.88 -6.42
N PHE A 94 19.04 9.22 -6.83
CA PHE A 94 18.65 9.14 -8.24
C PHE A 94 18.19 10.49 -8.81
N ILE A 95 17.48 11.33 -8.03
CA ILE A 95 17.13 12.69 -8.44
C ILE A 95 18.39 13.53 -8.63
N SER A 96 19.33 13.44 -7.68
CA SER A 96 20.60 14.17 -7.73
C SER A 96 21.44 13.75 -8.94
N MET A 97 21.55 12.44 -9.20
CA MET A 97 22.22 11.91 -10.39
C MET A 97 21.50 12.32 -11.67
N GLY A 98 20.17 12.28 -11.69
CA GLY A 98 19.38 12.71 -12.84
C GLY A 98 19.54 14.20 -13.15
N TRP A 99 19.68 15.04 -12.13
CA TRP A 99 20.02 16.46 -12.27
C TRP A 99 21.44 16.68 -12.80
N TYR A 100 22.40 15.86 -12.33
CA TYR A 100 23.75 15.86 -12.88
C TYR A 100 23.78 15.45 -14.36
N PHE A 101 23.07 14.38 -14.74
CA PHE A 101 23.08 13.89 -16.12
C PHE A 101 22.40 14.84 -17.11
N ILE A 102 21.34 15.57 -16.70
CA ILE A 102 20.71 16.55 -17.58
C ILE A 102 21.63 17.76 -17.82
N ARG A 103 22.43 18.16 -16.82
CA ARG A 103 23.47 19.20 -16.98
C ARG A 103 24.56 18.80 -17.97
N HIS A 104 24.86 17.50 -18.07
CA HIS A 104 25.85 16.93 -18.99
C HIS A 104 25.25 16.52 -20.35
N GLY A 105 23.99 16.90 -20.65
CA GLY A 105 23.33 16.58 -21.91
C GLY A 105 22.96 15.10 -22.09
N ALA A 106 23.12 14.27 -21.06
CA ALA A 106 22.93 12.83 -21.12
C ALA A 106 21.47 12.42 -20.83
N TRP A 107 20.57 12.75 -21.75
CA TRP A 107 19.13 12.56 -21.57
C TRP A 107 18.69 11.11 -21.31
N ARG A 108 19.34 10.11 -21.93
CA ARG A 108 19.02 8.68 -21.70
C ARG A 108 19.24 8.28 -20.24
N ARG A 109 20.39 8.67 -19.67
CA ARG A 109 20.72 8.39 -18.26
C ARG A 109 19.81 9.14 -17.31
N HIS A 110 19.49 10.40 -17.62
CA HIS A 110 18.51 11.18 -16.88
C HIS A 110 17.15 10.45 -16.80
N MET A 111 16.64 9.95 -17.93
CA MET A 111 15.36 9.22 -17.98
C MET A 111 15.38 7.98 -17.09
N THR A 112 16.43 7.16 -17.17
CA THR A 112 16.57 5.98 -16.30
C THR A 112 16.57 6.37 -14.82
N CYS A 113 17.31 7.43 -14.45
CA CYS A 113 17.35 7.91 -13.08
C CYS A 113 15.97 8.41 -12.59
N MET A 114 15.25 9.17 -13.42
CA MET A 114 13.92 9.67 -13.07
C MET A 114 12.92 8.53 -12.90
N ILE A 115 12.97 7.49 -13.73
CA ILE A 115 12.09 6.31 -13.59
C ILE A 115 12.35 5.61 -12.24
N VAL A 116 13.61 5.35 -11.91
CA VAL A 116 13.95 4.72 -10.63
C VAL A 116 13.53 5.58 -9.44
N ALA A 117 13.71 6.89 -9.52
CA ALA A 117 13.27 7.82 -8.48
C ALA A 117 11.73 7.81 -8.29
N VAL A 118 10.96 7.78 -9.39
CA VAL A 118 9.50 7.67 -9.32
C VAL A 118 9.08 6.34 -8.71
N LEU A 119 9.66 5.23 -9.16
CA LEU A 119 9.35 3.89 -8.61
C LEU A 119 9.64 3.83 -7.11
N SER A 120 10.81 4.32 -6.69
CA SER A 120 11.19 4.40 -5.27
C SER A 120 10.23 5.29 -4.47
N SER A 121 9.79 6.42 -5.04
CA SER A 121 8.82 7.32 -4.39
C SER A 121 7.44 6.69 -4.25
N ILE A 122 7.00 5.89 -5.21
CA ILE A 122 5.74 5.11 -5.12
C ILE A 122 5.86 4.06 -4.01
N CYS A 123 6.97 3.31 -3.96
CA CYS A 123 7.21 2.34 -2.90
C CYS A 123 7.23 3.01 -1.51
N PHE A 124 7.88 4.17 -1.39
CA PHE A 124 7.84 4.98 -0.17
C PHE A 124 6.41 5.37 0.22
N LEU A 125 5.62 5.89 -0.71
CA LEU A 125 4.26 6.34 -0.42
C LEU A 125 3.38 5.18 0.06
N VAL A 126 3.47 4.01 -0.59
CA VAL A 126 2.75 2.81 -0.18
C VAL A 126 3.17 2.38 1.22
N GLY A 127 4.47 2.28 1.49
CA GLY A 127 4.98 1.94 2.82
C GLY A 127 4.61 2.96 3.88
N TYR A 128 4.57 4.25 3.55
CA TYR A 128 4.16 5.32 4.46
C TYR A 128 2.68 5.19 4.86
N ILE A 129 1.80 4.95 3.88
CA ILE A 129 0.37 4.77 4.14
C ILE A 129 0.12 3.53 5.01
N ILE A 130 0.79 2.41 4.72
CA ILE A 130 0.66 1.18 5.52
C ILE A 130 1.11 1.43 6.96
N TYR A 131 2.28 2.06 7.15
CA TYR A 131 2.79 2.39 8.48
C TYR A 131 1.80 3.27 9.27
N HIS A 132 1.30 4.34 8.64
CA HIS A 132 0.35 5.25 9.29
C HIS A 132 -1.00 4.60 9.60
N ALA A 133 -1.48 3.70 8.73
CA ALA A 133 -2.72 2.97 8.95
C ALA A 133 -2.63 1.98 10.13
N GLN A 134 -1.45 1.41 10.37
CA GLN A 134 -1.23 0.40 11.42
C GLN A 134 -0.81 0.99 12.77
N VAL A 135 0.06 2.01 12.76
CA VAL A 135 0.64 2.59 13.99
C VAL A 135 -0.24 3.69 14.59
N GLY A 136 -1.16 4.25 13.80
CA GLY A 136 -1.95 5.42 14.20
C GLY A 136 -1.08 6.66 14.43
N GLU A 137 -1.71 7.79 14.73
CA GLU A 137 -0.99 9.01 15.11
C GLU A 137 -0.29 8.82 16.46
N LYS A 138 0.98 8.38 16.46
CA LYS A 138 1.87 8.58 17.60
C LYS A 138 2.28 10.05 17.68
N SER A 139 1.30 10.89 17.95
CA SER A 139 1.53 12.27 18.33
C SER A 139 1.99 12.31 19.78
N SER A 140 2.91 13.23 20.08
CA SER A 140 3.05 13.83 21.41
C SER A 140 3.88 13.07 22.47
N GLY A 141 5.14 12.75 22.15
CA GLY A 141 6.16 12.45 23.18
C GLY A 141 7.36 13.40 23.21
N TYR A 142 7.57 14.22 22.17
CA TYR A 142 8.75 15.09 22.07
C TYR A 142 8.52 16.41 22.81
N THR A 143 9.27 16.64 23.88
CA THR A 143 9.27 17.89 24.67
C THR A 143 10.63 18.60 24.55
N GLY A 144 10.63 19.93 24.56
CA GLY A 144 11.84 20.76 24.50
C GLY A 144 12.22 21.29 23.12
N TRP A 145 13.45 21.82 22.98
CA TRP A 145 13.96 22.50 21.78
C TRP A 145 13.92 21.65 20.50
N ILE A 146 14.01 20.33 20.63
CA ILE A 146 13.93 19.38 19.51
C ILE A 146 12.57 19.41 18.84
N ALA A 147 11.48 19.54 19.60
CA ALA A 147 10.13 19.60 19.05
C ALA A 147 9.96 20.85 18.17
N VAL A 148 10.55 21.97 18.60
CA VAL A 148 10.51 23.25 17.88
C VAL A 148 11.17 23.17 16.51
N VAL A 149 12.20 22.32 16.34
CA VAL A 149 12.85 22.10 15.03
C VAL A 149 12.14 21.00 14.23
N TYR A 150 11.72 19.93 14.92
CA TYR A 150 11.11 18.76 14.30
C TYR A 150 9.75 19.06 13.64
N PHE A 151 8.83 19.70 14.37
CA PHE A 151 7.47 19.96 13.88
C PHE A 151 7.43 20.84 12.61
N PRO A 152 8.17 21.95 12.48
CA PRO A 152 8.16 22.73 11.25
C PRO A 152 8.80 21.99 10.08
N ILE A 153 9.87 21.20 10.31
CA ILE A 153 10.44 20.36 9.24
C ILE A 153 9.41 19.34 8.77
N LEU A 154 8.79 18.61 9.70
CA LEU A 154 7.77 17.61 9.39
C LEU A 154 6.57 18.24 8.67
N ALA A 155 6.06 19.37 9.18
CA ALA A 155 4.95 20.09 8.57
C ALA A 155 5.31 20.54 7.15
N SER A 156 6.47 21.16 6.96
CA SER A 156 6.94 21.57 5.63
C SER A 156 7.10 20.38 4.69
N HIS A 157 7.64 19.26 5.17
CA HIS A 157 7.82 18.04 4.38
C HIS A 157 6.48 17.50 3.89
N VAL A 158 5.48 17.36 4.77
CA VAL A 158 4.15 16.86 4.41
C VAL A 158 3.44 17.80 3.44
N LEU A 159 3.47 19.11 3.70
CA LEU A 159 2.87 20.11 2.80
C LEU A 159 3.52 20.08 1.41
N LEU A 160 4.84 20.05 1.34
CA LEU A 160 5.55 19.97 0.07
C LEU A 160 5.36 18.60 -0.60
N ALA A 161 5.20 17.51 0.14
CA ALA A 161 4.90 16.20 -0.43
C ALA A 161 3.54 16.21 -1.15
N PHE A 162 2.50 16.82 -0.55
CA PHE A 162 1.20 17.00 -1.19
C PHE A 162 1.28 17.82 -2.49
N VAL A 163 2.15 18.83 -2.54
CA VAL A 163 2.36 19.64 -3.76
C VAL A 163 3.23 18.89 -4.78
N THR A 164 4.17 18.06 -4.34
CA THR A 164 5.09 17.32 -5.19
C THR A 164 4.37 16.26 -6.01
N LEU A 165 3.39 15.55 -5.43
CA LEU A 165 2.63 14.52 -6.14
C LEU A 165 1.98 15.01 -7.45
N PRO A 166 1.13 16.06 -7.46
CA PRO A 166 0.55 16.56 -8.69
C PRO A 166 1.62 17.15 -9.62
N LEU A 167 2.68 17.77 -9.10
CA LEU A 167 3.78 18.28 -9.93
C LEU A 167 4.48 17.15 -10.69
N VAL A 168 4.80 16.04 -10.03
CA VAL A 168 5.43 14.88 -10.66
C VAL A 168 4.51 14.30 -11.73
N ILE A 169 3.22 14.14 -11.43
CA ILE A 169 2.22 13.66 -12.40
C ILE A 169 2.15 14.58 -13.62
N LEU A 170 2.08 15.90 -13.43
CA LEU A 170 2.06 16.87 -14.52
C LEU A 170 3.34 16.80 -15.37
N THR A 171 4.50 16.64 -14.74
CA THR A 171 5.77 16.46 -15.48
C THR A 171 5.81 15.18 -16.30
N LEU A 172 5.25 14.08 -15.78
CA LEU A 172 5.18 12.78 -16.47
C LEU A 172 4.19 12.81 -17.64
N ILE A 173 2.98 13.34 -17.44
CA ILE A 173 2.00 13.54 -18.52
C ILE A 173 2.63 14.31 -19.68
N GLN A 174 3.47 15.29 -19.35
CA GLN A 174 4.09 16.13 -20.36
C GLN A 174 5.12 15.39 -21.23
N VAL A 175 5.81 14.39 -20.66
CA VAL A 175 6.68 13.43 -21.36
C VAL A 175 5.86 12.54 -22.29
N PHE A 176 4.75 11.97 -21.81
CA PHE A 176 3.88 11.11 -22.64
C PHE A 176 3.28 11.86 -23.83
N ARG A 177 2.95 13.15 -23.65
CA ARG A 177 2.45 14.03 -24.71
C ARG A 177 3.55 14.56 -25.63
N ARG A 178 4.81 14.13 -25.46
CA ARG A 178 5.99 14.53 -26.24
C ARG A 178 6.21 16.05 -26.34
N ARG A 179 5.74 16.85 -25.36
CA ARG A 179 6.00 18.31 -25.37
C ARG A 179 7.12 18.68 -24.40
N TRP A 180 8.34 18.62 -24.90
CA TRP A 180 9.56 18.82 -24.11
C TRP A 180 9.69 20.22 -23.52
N ASP A 181 9.23 21.26 -24.22
CA ASP A 181 9.34 22.65 -23.74
C ASP A 181 8.58 22.87 -22.42
N ARG A 182 7.38 22.30 -22.33
CA ARG A 182 6.57 22.36 -21.12
C ARG A 182 7.14 21.47 -20.02
N HIS A 183 7.67 20.30 -20.37
CA HIS A 183 8.32 19.41 -19.41
C HIS A 183 9.49 20.13 -18.73
N MET A 184 10.38 20.77 -19.50
CA MET A 184 11.53 21.50 -18.96
C MET A 184 11.12 22.68 -18.07
N ARG A 185 10.05 23.39 -18.43
CA ARG A 185 9.54 24.53 -17.64
C ARG A 185 9.03 24.10 -16.28
N ILE A 186 8.26 23.02 -16.21
CA ILE A 186 7.70 22.50 -14.96
C ILE A 186 8.79 21.78 -14.16
N ALA A 187 9.63 20.97 -14.82
CA ALA A 187 10.69 20.19 -14.17
C ALA A 187 11.72 21.06 -13.44
N ARG A 188 11.96 22.31 -13.89
CA ARG A 188 12.83 23.26 -13.19
C ARG A 188 12.35 23.57 -11.76
N TRP A 189 11.04 23.55 -11.54
CA TRP A 189 10.43 23.70 -10.22
C TRP A 189 10.23 22.36 -9.51
N THR A 190 9.87 21.31 -10.25
CA THR A 190 9.65 19.98 -9.68
C THR A 190 10.92 19.40 -9.08
N ILE A 191 12.08 19.50 -9.74
CA ILE A 191 13.34 18.91 -9.23
C ILE A 191 13.72 19.43 -7.84
N PRO A 192 13.81 20.75 -7.56
CA PRO A 192 14.22 21.23 -6.24
C PRO A 192 13.18 20.89 -5.16
N ILE A 193 11.89 20.98 -5.46
CA ILE A 193 10.84 20.63 -4.49
C ILE A 193 10.89 19.13 -4.19
N TRP A 194 10.99 18.29 -5.22
CA TRP A 194 11.06 16.84 -5.07
C TRP A 194 12.31 16.41 -4.29
N LEU A 195 13.46 17.01 -4.59
CA LEU A 195 14.69 16.78 -3.84
C LEU A 195 14.56 17.21 -2.38
N TYR A 196 13.96 18.37 -2.10
CA TYR A 196 13.72 18.84 -0.73
C TYR A 196 12.90 17.82 0.08
N VAL A 197 11.79 17.33 -0.49
CA VAL A 197 10.93 16.34 0.17
C VAL A 197 11.70 15.04 0.43
N SER A 198 12.45 14.52 -0.54
CA SER A 198 13.20 13.27 -0.34
C SER A 198 14.33 13.41 0.69
N VAL A 199 15.07 14.52 0.71
CA VAL A 199 16.12 14.78 1.71
C VAL A 199 15.53 14.94 3.11
N THR A 200 14.46 15.72 3.24
CA THR A 200 13.79 15.94 4.53
C THR A 200 13.16 14.66 5.08
N GLY A 201 12.70 13.74 4.22
CA GLY A 201 12.22 12.43 4.64
C GLY A 201 13.29 11.58 5.34
N VAL A 202 14.52 11.60 4.84
CA VAL A 202 15.67 10.93 5.50
C VAL A 202 16.02 11.64 6.81
N LEU A 203 16.04 12.97 6.82
CA LEU A 203 16.30 13.76 8.03
C LEU A 203 15.30 13.48 9.14
N VAL A 204 14.00 13.44 8.83
CA VAL A 204 12.94 13.11 9.78
C VAL A 204 13.17 11.72 10.39
N TYR A 205 13.53 10.72 9.58
CA TYR A 205 13.88 9.39 10.08
C TYR A 205 15.10 9.41 11.00
N LEU A 206 16.17 10.10 10.61
CA LEU A 206 17.39 10.21 11.42
C LEU A 206 17.11 10.90 12.77
N MET A 207 16.30 11.95 12.77
CA MET A 207 15.86 12.63 13.99
C MET A 207 15.07 11.70 14.90
N LEU A 208 14.15 10.88 14.34
CA LEU A 208 13.33 9.94 15.12
C LEU A 208 14.12 8.76 15.69
N TYR A 209 15.01 8.15 14.91
CA TYR A 209 15.56 6.83 15.23
C TYR A 209 17.02 6.84 15.66
N LYS A 210 17.84 7.78 15.16
CA LYS A 210 19.28 7.82 15.46
C LYS A 210 19.62 8.87 16.50
N TRP A 211 19.00 10.04 16.41
CA TRP A 211 19.33 11.13 17.31
C TRP A 211 18.57 11.06 18.64
N PHE A 212 17.33 10.58 18.60
CA PHE A 212 16.47 10.44 19.79
C PHE A 212 15.79 9.07 19.81
N PRO A 213 16.53 7.97 20.04
CA PRO A 213 15.90 6.68 20.22
C PRO A 213 14.89 6.76 21.38
N PRO A 214 13.68 6.16 21.24
CA PRO A 214 12.74 6.05 22.35
C PRO A 214 13.47 5.46 23.56
N ARG A 215 13.40 6.12 24.72
CA ARG A 215 13.90 5.53 25.96
C ARG A 215 13.05 4.29 26.23
N THR A 216 13.67 3.11 26.08
CA THR A 216 13.10 1.81 26.47
C THR A 216 12.99 1.72 27.98
#